data_AF-A0A1D1Z474-F1
#
_entry.id   AF-A0A1D1Z474-F1
#
_cell.length_a   1.000
_cell.length_b   1.000
_cell.length_c   1.000
_cell.angle_alpha   90.00
_cell.angle_beta   90.00
_cell.angle_gamma   90.00
#
_symmetry.space_group_name_H-M   'P 1'
#
loop_
_entity.id
_entity.type
_entity.pdbx_description
1 polymer ?
#
loop_
_entity_poly.entity_id
_entity_poly.type
_entity_poly.pdbx_seq_one_letter_code
_entity_poly.pdbx_strand_id
1 'polypeptide(L)'
;RSGPSLGSKLKPSLPPPPTACGAMEDDALREDRVEATAEWEWRPAPPAASHEAKLMELLGNLCSTEVRIYSDASNEFAALLRGDSSGDVLLEYVRGSPRCSELAEAWRLRQGKPGMSHVLSLVAAVLGHPFGMSRSSGISRNIDTFARSIVPSRLEDLYVELRSEEGKRQAAALFLLAAIVRRGVSLASEVAKNFDFKLPVLPKLSGVQ
;
A
#
# COMPACT_ATOMS: atom_id res chain seq x y z
N ARG A 1 0.60 56.71 -26.42
CA ARG A 1 -0.35 57.85 -26.50
C ARG A 1 -1.74 57.27 -26.24
N SER A 2 -2.17 57.04 -25.00
CA SER A 2 -2.48 57.96 -23.87
C SER A 2 -3.80 58.71 -24.06
N GLY A 3 -4.78 58.39 -23.18
CA GLY A 3 -6.03 59.09 -22.88
C GLY A 3 -7.31 58.30 -23.27
N PRO A 4 -8.45 58.36 -22.54
CA PRO A 4 -8.87 59.29 -21.44
C PRO A 4 -9.34 58.59 -20.13
N SER A 5 -9.14 59.15 -18.93
CA SER A 5 -9.91 60.14 -18.13
C SER A 5 -11.07 59.61 -17.27
N LEU A 6 -10.99 59.92 -15.97
CA LEU A 6 -11.88 59.60 -14.85
C LEU A 6 -13.31 60.14 -14.98
N GLY A 7 -14.29 59.38 -14.47
CA GLY A 7 -15.63 59.83 -14.10
C GLY A 7 -16.15 59.00 -12.92
N SER A 8 -16.46 59.66 -11.81
CA SER A 8 -16.86 59.09 -10.53
C SER A 8 -18.38 59.12 -10.32
N LYS A 9 -18.83 58.39 -9.28
CA LYS A 9 -20.10 58.51 -8.51
C LYS A 9 -21.31 57.67 -8.98
N LEU A 10 -21.67 56.67 -8.17
CA LEU A 10 -22.86 56.64 -7.26
C LEU A 10 -23.34 55.19 -7.01
N LYS A 11 -23.34 54.80 -5.71
CA LYS A 11 -24.07 53.65 -5.15
C LYS A 11 -25.51 54.08 -4.81
N PRO A 12 -26.51 53.18 -4.92
CA PRO A 12 -27.72 53.20 -4.10
C PRO A 12 -27.71 51.99 -3.14
N SER A 13 -27.54 52.15 -1.83
CA SER A 13 -28.56 52.43 -0.79
C SER A 13 -29.51 51.25 -0.50
N LEU A 14 -29.25 50.56 0.62
CA LEU A 14 -30.11 49.57 1.27
C LEU A 14 -31.39 50.22 1.84
N PRO A 15 -32.53 49.51 1.92
CA PRO A 15 -33.69 49.93 2.70
C PRO A 15 -33.50 49.71 4.22
N PRO A 16 -34.19 50.50 5.07
CA PRO A 16 -33.98 50.58 6.53
C PRO A 16 -34.68 49.47 7.34
N PRO A 17 -34.34 49.30 8.63
CA PRO A 17 -34.96 48.32 9.52
C PRO A 17 -36.25 48.85 10.16
N PRO A 18 -37.21 47.98 10.54
CA PRO A 18 -38.30 48.38 11.42
C PRO A 18 -37.86 48.43 12.90
N THR A 19 -38.19 49.57 13.52
CA THR A 19 -37.99 49.94 14.93
C THR A 19 -39.08 49.37 15.85
N ALA A 20 -38.69 49.21 17.11
CA ALA A 20 -39.37 48.58 18.24
C ALA A 20 -40.67 49.26 18.78
N CYS A 21 -41.47 48.46 19.49
CA CYS A 21 -42.36 48.80 20.62
C CYS A 21 -42.58 47.47 21.40
N GLY A 22 -42.51 47.33 22.72
CA GLY A 22 -42.22 48.21 23.86
C GLY A 22 -42.13 47.35 25.15
N ALA A 23 -41.61 47.96 26.22
CA ALA A 23 -41.55 47.60 27.65
C ALA A 23 -42.78 46.82 28.20
N MET A 24 -42.80 46.09 29.33
CA MET A 24 -42.15 46.12 30.67
C MET A 24 -42.60 44.77 31.34
N GLU A 25 -41.77 43.96 32.02
CA GLU A 25 -41.49 43.92 33.47
C GLU A 25 -41.73 42.49 34.04
N ASP A 26 -40.68 41.99 34.70
CA ASP A 26 -40.58 41.10 35.87
C ASP A 26 -41.74 40.16 36.26
N ASP A 27 -41.46 38.84 36.33
CA ASP A 27 -41.46 38.16 37.64
C ASP A 27 -40.69 36.82 37.60
N ALA A 28 -40.08 36.50 38.72
CA ALA A 28 -39.07 35.47 38.91
C ALA A 28 -39.65 34.07 39.11
N LEU A 29 -39.15 33.07 38.37
CA LEU A 29 -39.17 31.66 38.79
C LEU A 29 -37.90 30.93 38.33
N ARG A 30 -36.92 30.92 39.24
CA ARG A 30 -36.27 29.73 39.82
C ARG A 30 -35.76 28.63 38.87
N GLU A 31 -34.43 28.62 38.76
CA GLU A 31 -33.52 27.45 38.74
C GLU A 31 -33.97 26.16 38.05
N ASP A 32 -33.42 25.91 36.86
CA ASP A 32 -32.73 24.63 36.59
C ASP A 32 -31.75 24.82 35.41
N ARG A 33 -30.58 25.39 35.72
CA ARG A 33 -29.42 25.35 34.84
C ARG A 33 -28.82 23.95 34.99
N VAL A 34 -29.24 23.03 34.13
CA VAL A 34 -28.48 21.79 33.95
C VAL A 34 -27.18 22.16 33.23
N GLU A 35 -26.14 22.47 34.01
CA GLU A 35 -24.76 22.42 33.55
C GLU A 35 -24.46 20.96 33.19
N ALA A 36 -24.80 20.60 31.96
CA ALA A 36 -24.18 19.45 31.32
C ALA A 36 -22.73 19.86 31.04
N THR A 37 -21.87 19.70 32.06
CA THR A 37 -20.44 19.57 31.86
C THR A 37 -20.24 18.31 31.02
N ALA A 38 -20.38 18.45 29.70
CA ALA A 38 -19.81 17.53 28.76
C ALA A 38 -18.29 17.68 28.91
N GLU A 39 -17.76 16.98 29.91
CA GLU A 39 -16.41 16.45 29.86
C GLU A 39 -16.33 15.72 28.53
N TRP A 40 -15.73 16.38 27.54
CA TRP A 40 -15.19 15.72 26.37
C TRP A 40 -14.04 14.89 26.93
N GLU A 41 -14.37 13.78 27.57
CA GLU A 41 -13.39 12.79 27.94
C GLU A 41 -12.75 12.39 26.61
N TRP A 42 -11.51 12.84 26.38
CA TRP A 42 -10.68 12.38 25.30
C TRP A 42 -10.54 10.88 25.51
N ARG A 43 -11.45 10.12 24.92
CA ARG A 43 -11.30 8.68 24.80
C ARG A 43 -10.25 8.50 23.71
N PRO A 44 -9.02 8.06 24.04
CA PRO A 44 -8.13 7.62 22.98
C PRO A 44 -8.90 6.57 22.19
N ALA A 45 -8.88 6.71 20.86
CA ALA A 45 -9.33 5.63 20.00
C ALA A 45 -8.65 4.34 20.48
N PRO A 46 -9.36 3.19 20.49
CA PRO A 46 -8.71 1.92 20.81
C PRO A 46 -7.44 1.83 19.95
N PRO A 47 -6.29 1.43 20.53
CA PRO A 47 -5.06 1.35 19.75
C PRO A 47 -5.39 0.55 18.49
N ALA A 48 -5.09 1.12 17.32
CA ALA A 48 -5.26 0.44 16.05
C ALA A 48 -4.71 -0.98 16.26
N ALA A 49 -5.57 -1.99 16.09
CA ALA A 49 -5.21 -3.35 16.43
C ALA A 49 -3.93 -3.67 15.65
N SER A 50 -2.80 -3.76 16.37
CA SER A 50 -1.49 -3.93 15.75
C SER A 50 -1.57 -5.15 14.87
N HIS A 51 -1.15 -5.04 13.61
CA HIS A 51 -1.12 -6.20 12.74
C HIS A 51 -0.02 -7.18 13.18
N GLU A 52 0.82 -6.82 14.16
CA GLU A 52 1.94 -7.57 14.71
C GLU A 52 1.65 -9.05 14.94
N ALA A 53 0.62 -9.36 15.73
CA ALA A 53 0.29 -10.75 16.06
C ALA A 53 -0.06 -11.55 14.80
N LYS A 54 -0.84 -10.95 13.90
CA LYS A 54 -1.23 -11.59 12.65
C LYS A 54 -0.07 -11.71 11.67
N LEU A 55 0.80 -10.70 11.60
CA LEU A 55 2.02 -10.74 10.80
C LEU A 55 2.96 -11.82 11.32
N MET A 56 3.19 -11.93 12.63
CA MET A 56 4.01 -12.98 13.21
C MET A 56 3.49 -14.38 12.89
N GLU A 57 2.17 -14.60 13.01
CA GLU A 57 1.52 -15.85 12.63
C GLU A 57 1.75 -16.17 11.14
N LEU A 58 1.48 -15.22 10.25
CA LEU A 58 1.64 -15.40 8.81
C LEU A 58 3.10 -15.69 8.44
N LEU A 59 4.05 -14.92 8.97
CA LEU A 59 5.48 -15.09 8.72
C LEU A 59 6.00 -16.45 9.20
N GLY A 60 5.53 -16.93 10.35
CA GLY A 60 5.84 -18.30 10.82
C GLY A 60 5.30 -19.36 9.85
N ASN A 61 4.08 -19.19 9.38
CA ASN A 61 3.42 -20.12 8.46
C ASN A 61 4.03 -20.12 7.04
N LEU A 62 4.60 -19.00 6.57
CA LEU A 62 5.30 -18.93 5.28
C LEU A 62 6.47 -19.92 5.17
N CYS A 63 7.13 -20.20 6.28
CA CYS A 63 8.27 -21.13 6.33
C CYS A 63 7.84 -22.59 6.58
N SER A 64 6.54 -22.88 6.64
CA SER A 64 6.04 -24.23 6.83
C SER A 64 6.44 -25.18 5.69
N THR A 65 6.62 -26.45 6.01
CA THR A 65 6.84 -27.51 5.01
C THR A 65 5.55 -27.90 4.30
N GLU A 66 4.41 -27.70 4.96
CA GLU A 66 3.07 -28.07 4.50
C GLU A 66 2.53 -27.09 3.45
N VAL A 67 2.12 -27.64 2.29
CA VAL A 67 1.74 -26.81 1.13
C VAL A 67 0.57 -25.89 1.43
N ARG A 68 -0.46 -26.43 2.09
CA ARG A 68 -1.67 -25.68 2.44
C ARG A 68 -1.33 -24.50 3.34
N ILE A 69 -0.60 -24.75 4.43
CA ILE A 69 -0.23 -23.74 5.43
C ILE A 69 0.50 -22.55 4.80
N TYR A 70 1.58 -22.81 4.04
CA TYR A 70 2.33 -21.69 3.45
C TYR A 70 1.54 -21.00 2.34
N SER A 71 0.74 -21.74 1.55
CA SER A 71 -0.05 -21.14 0.48
C SER A 71 -1.16 -20.25 1.03
N ASP A 72 -1.85 -20.68 2.08
CA ASP A 72 -2.89 -19.92 2.76
C ASP A 72 -2.29 -18.66 3.39
N ALA A 73 -1.17 -18.80 4.10
CA ALA A 73 -0.45 -17.65 4.68
C ALA A 73 0.04 -16.67 3.60
N SER A 74 0.55 -17.17 2.48
CA SER A 74 1.00 -16.31 1.37
C SER A 74 -0.16 -15.53 0.75
N ASN A 75 -1.29 -16.19 0.52
CA ASN A 75 -2.47 -15.59 -0.09
C ASN A 75 -3.13 -14.58 0.88
N GLU A 76 -3.24 -14.93 2.15
CA GLU A 76 -3.79 -14.07 3.20
C GLU A 76 -2.92 -12.83 3.39
N PHE A 77 -1.60 -12.99 3.51
CA PHE A 77 -0.71 -11.84 3.64
C PHE A 77 -0.77 -10.93 2.40
N ALA A 78 -0.78 -11.52 1.20
CA ALA A 78 -0.93 -10.73 -0.02
C ALA A 78 -2.30 -10.03 -0.10
N ALA A 79 -3.36 -10.62 0.47
CA ALA A 79 -4.68 -9.99 0.54
C ALA A 79 -4.71 -8.84 1.54
N LEU A 80 -4.10 -9.00 2.71
CA LEU A 80 -3.93 -7.92 3.70
C LEU A 80 -3.23 -6.72 3.08
N LEU A 81 -2.12 -6.94 2.37
CA LEU A 81 -1.39 -5.87 1.67
C LEU A 81 -2.22 -5.19 0.58
N ARG A 82 -3.11 -5.92 -0.11
CA ARG A 82 -3.99 -5.30 -1.12
C ARG A 82 -5.12 -4.49 -0.51
N GLY A 83 -5.56 -4.84 0.70
CA GLY A 83 -6.57 -4.10 1.45
C GLY A 83 -6.01 -2.90 2.22
N ASP A 84 -4.71 -2.89 2.49
CA ASP A 84 -4.02 -1.88 3.28
C ASP A 84 -3.74 -0.59 2.46
N SER A 85 -4.70 0.32 2.45
CA SER A 85 -4.55 1.59 1.71
C SER A 85 -3.60 2.58 2.39
N SER A 86 -3.50 2.54 3.73
CA SER A 86 -2.61 3.41 4.52
C SER A 86 -1.16 2.94 4.52
N GLY A 87 -0.92 1.65 4.26
CA GLY A 87 0.40 1.04 4.30
C GLY A 87 0.84 0.65 5.71
N ASP A 88 -0.08 0.59 6.67
CA ASP A 88 0.22 0.29 8.07
C ASP A 88 0.75 -1.15 8.22
N VAL A 89 0.12 -2.12 7.55
CA VAL A 89 0.55 -3.54 7.52
C VAL A 89 1.95 -3.64 6.93
N LEU A 90 2.19 -2.96 5.81
CA LEU A 90 3.50 -3.00 5.16
C LEU A 90 4.58 -2.31 6.00
N LEU A 91 4.26 -1.18 6.60
CA LEU A 91 5.16 -0.43 7.47
C LEU A 91 5.55 -1.25 8.69
N GLU A 92 4.58 -1.87 9.34
CA GLU A 92 4.78 -2.74 10.50
C GLU A 92 5.63 -3.96 10.13
N TYR A 93 5.32 -4.61 8.99
CA TYR A 93 6.13 -5.72 8.46
C TYR A 93 7.59 -5.32 8.24
N VAL A 94 7.86 -4.24 7.50
CA VAL A 94 9.24 -3.85 7.16
C VAL A 94 10.00 -3.32 8.37
N ARG A 95 9.31 -2.75 9.38
CA ARG A 95 9.93 -2.40 10.66
C ARG A 95 10.39 -3.62 11.45
N GLY A 96 9.57 -4.68 11.47
CA GLY A 96 9.91 -5.94 12.12
C GLY A 96 10.97 -6.75 11.34
N SER A 97 10.91 -6.70 10.00
CA SER A 97 11.85 -7.41 9.11
C SER A 97 12.37 -6.49 8.00
N PRO A 98 13.37 -5.65 8.29
CA PRO A 98 13.90 -4.66 7.33
C PRO A 98 14.64 -5.27 6.15
N ARG A 99 14.95 -6.57 6.19
CA ARG A 99 15.62 -7.32 5.12
C ARG A 99 14.69 -8.29 4.38
N CYS A 100 13.43 -8.39 4.81
CA CYS A 100 12.45 -9.35 4.28
C CYS A 100 12.98 -10.80 4.27
N SER A 101 13.74 -11.18 5.30
CA SER A 101 14.46 -12.47 5.35
C SER A 101 13.52 -13.67 5.28
N GLU A 102 12.31 -13.54 5.82
CA GLU A 102 11.26 -14.57 5.81
C GLU A 102 10.77 -14.83 4.39
N LEU A 103 10.63 -13.80 3.56
CA LEU A 103 10.27 -13.97 2.14
C LEU A 103 11.41 -14.63 1.36
N ALA A 104 12.65 -14.23 1.65
CA ALA A 104 13.84 -14.83 1.04
C ALA A 104 13.98 -16.32 1.40
N GLU A 105 13.63 -16.69 2.63
CA GLU A 105 13.65 -18.05 3.15
C GLU A 105 12.49 -18.87 2.61
N ALA A 106 11.25 -18.35 2.63
CA ALA A 106 10.09 -19.00 2.03
C ALA A 106 10.34 -19.33 0.56
N TRP A 107 10.94 -18.39 -0.19
CA TRP A 107 11.36 -18.62 -1.56
C TRP A 107 12.38 -19.76 -1.66
N ARG A 108 13.44 -19.73 -0.84
CA ARG A 108 14.48 -20.78 -0.84
C ARG A 108 13.88 -22.16 -0.56
N LEU A 109 12.95 -22.26 0.39
CA LEU A 109 12.29 -23.51 0.76
C LEU A 109 11.39 -24.06 -0.37
N ARG A 110 10.85 -23.18 -1.22
CA ARG A 110 9.95 -23.53 -2.33
C ARG A 110 10.61 -23.57 -3.70
N GLN A 111 11.90 -23.27 -3.79
CA GLN A 111 12.65 -23.32 -5.03
C GLN A 111 12.52 -24.71 -5.70
N GLY A 112 12.07 -24.72 -6.96
CA GLY A 112 11.86 -25.94 -7.74
C GLY A 112 10.70 -26.83 -7.28
N LYS A 113 9.86 -26.37 -6.34
CA LYS A 113 8.73 -27.14 -5.79
C LYS A 113 7.38 -26.56 -6.21
N PRO A 114 6.31 -27.38 -6.24
CA PRO A 114 4.96 -26.91 -6.49
C PRO A 114 4.53 -25.80 -5.51
N GLY A 115 3.83 -24.82 -6.05
CA GLY A 115 3.25 -23.66 -5.35
C GLY A 115 4.24 -22.52 -5.03
N MET A 116 5.43 -22.55 -5.65
CA MET A 116 6.34 -21.40 -5.74
C MET A 116 5.63 -20.09 -6.15
N SER A 117 4.62 -20.19 -7.01
CA SER A 117 3.78 -19.07 -7.46
C SER A 117 3.10 -18.29 -6.32
N HIS A 118 2.79 -18.93 -5.18
CA HIS A 118 2.23 -18.24 -4.01
C HIS A 118 3.25 -17.29 -3.38
N VAL A 119 4.50 -17.75 -3.25
CA VAL A 119 5.60 -16.93 -2.74
C VAL A 119 5.90 -15.78 -3.71
N LEU A 120 5.97 -16.07 -5.02
CA LEU A 120 6.18 -15.04 -6.04
C LEU A 120 5.08 -13.96 -5.99
N SER A 121 3.83 -14.37 -5.84
CA SER A 121 2.68 -13.46 -5.77
C SER A 121 2.73 -12.59 -4.51
N LEU A 122 3.11 -13.15 -3.36
CA LEU A 122 3.30 -12.40 -2.12
C LEU A 122 4.43 -11.37 -2.27
N VAL A 123 5.59 -11.79 -2.78
CA VAL A 123 6.72 -10.87 -3.01
C VAL A 123 6.30 -9.76 -3.97
N ALA A 124 5.59 -10.09 -5.04
CA ALA A 124 5.06 -9.08 -5.97
C ALA A 124 4.12 -8.09 -5.27
N ALA A 125 3.27 -8.54 -4.34
CA ALA A 125 2.39 -7.68 -3.56
C ALA A 125 3.19 -6.72 -2.65
N VAL A 126 4.22 -7.21 -1.96
CA VAL A 126 5.12 -6.39 -1.11
C VAL A 126 5.87 -5.35 -1.94
N LEU A 127 6.49 -5.77 -3.04
CA LEU A 127 7.25 -4.87 -3.92
C LEU A 127 6.35 -3.86 -4.65
N GLY A 128 5.12 -4.29 -4.95
CA GLY A 128 4.10 -3.59 -5.73
C GLY A 128 3.29 -2.55 -4.96
N HIS A 129 3.39 -2.53 -3.62
CA HIS A 129 2.55 -1.72 -2.76
C HIS A 129 2.81 -0.21 -2.91
N PRO A 130 1.78 0.64 -3.12
CA PRO A 130 1.95 2.08 -3.33
C PRO A 130 2.71 2.79 -2.21
N PHE A 131 2.40 2.47 -0.94
CA PHE A 131 3.10 3.04 0.21
C PHE A 131 4.60 2.74 0.17
N GLY A 132 4.98 1.49 -0.11
CA GLY A 132 6.39 1.06 -0.20
C GLY A 132 7.13 1.55 -1.45
N MET A 133 6.43 2.15 -2.42
CA MET A 133 7.03 2.84 -3.57
C MET A 133 7.30 4.33 -3.29
N SER A 134 6.59 4.92 -2.33
CA SER A 134 6.80 6.31 -1.97
C SER A 134 8.13 6.48 -1.23
N ARG A 135 8.96 7.44 -1.67
CA ARG A 135 10.20 7.78 -0.97
C ARG A 135 9.96 8.36 0.43
N SER A 136 8.79 8.95 0.67
CA SER A 136 8.43 9.51 1.98
C SER A 136 8.03 8.45 3.01
N SER A 137 7.83 7.19 2.60
CA SER A 137 7.41 6.10 3.50
C SER A 137 8.48 5.68 4.52
N GLY A 138 9.74 6.04 4.31
CA GLY A 138 10.87 5.59 5.13
C GLY A 138 11.28 4.12 4.89
N ILE A 139 10.43 3.29 4.28
CA ILE A 139 10.67 1.87 4.03
C ILE A 139 11.05 1.54 2.58
N SER A 140 10.89 2.48 1.64
CA SER A 140 11.18 2.25 0.21
C SER A 140 12.58 1.68 -0.03
N ARG A 141 13.59 2.16 0.71
CA ARG A 141 14.99 1.69 0.56
C ARG A 141 15.16 0.23 0.94
N ASN A 142 14.49 -0.23 1.99
CA ASN A 142 14.51 -1.62 2.43
C ASN A 142 13.92 -2.53 1.34
N ILE A 143 12.76 -2.13 0.81
CA ILE A 143 12.07 -2.88 -0.24
C ILE A 143 12.87 -2.85 -1.55
N ASP A 144 13.49 -1.71 -1.91
CA ASP A 144 14.39 -1.60 -3.07
C ASP A 144 15.63 -2.49 -2.94
N THR A 145 16.19 -2.57 -1.74
CA THR A 145 17.34 -3.44 -1.44
C THR A 145 16.96 -4.90 -1.61
N PHE A 146 15.79 -5.30 -1.10
CA PHE A 146 15.28 -6.64 -1.28
C PHE A 146 15.00 -6.96 -2.76
N ALA A 147 14.32 -6.07 -3.49
CA ALA A 147 14.07 -6.21 -4.93
C ALA A 147 15.37 -6.38 -5.73
N ARG A 148 16.39 -5.56 -5.41
CA ARG A 148 17.72 -5.64 -6.04
C ARG A 148 18.40 -6.97 -5.81
N SER A 149 18.22 -7.59 -4.64
CA SER A 149 18.80 -8.90 -4.34
C SER A 149 18.24 -10.02 -5.22
N ILE A 150 16.98 -9.91 -5.69
CA ILE A 150 16.30 -10.93 -6.48
C ILE A 150 16.90 -11.03 -7.89
N VAL A 151 17.18 -9.89 -8.54
CA VAL A 151 17.57 -9.83 -9.96
C VAL A 151 18.81 -10.68 -10.28
N PRO A 152 19.96 -10.56 -9.60
CA PRO A 152 21.12 -11.37 -9.95
C PRO A 152 21.04 -12.82 -9.42
N SER A 153 20.26 -13.08 -8.35
CA SER A 153 20.35 -14.34 -7.62
C SER A 153 19.23 -15.35 -7.90
N ARG A 154 18.07 -14.88 -8.40
CA ARG A 154 16.83 -15.69 -8.46
C ARG A 154 16.12 -15.63 -9.81
N LEU A 155 16.76 -15.10 -10.85
CA LEU A 155 16.16 -15.08 -12.20
C LEU A 155 15.93 -16.46 -12.78
N GLU A 156 16.80 -17.44 -12.50
CA GLU A 156 16.61 -18.81 -13.00
C GLU A 156 15.30 -19.43 -12.46
N ASP A 157 14.98 -19.18 -11.20
CA ASP A 157 13.72 -19.63 -10.60
C ASP A 157 12.52 -19.01 -11.33
N LEU A 158 12.62 -17.75 -11.74
CA LEU A 158 11.59 -17.08 -12.53
C LEU A 158 11.49 -17.66 -13.94
N TYR A 159 12.60 -18.05 -14.56
CA TYR A 159 12.56 -18.73 -15.86
C TYR A 159 11.90 -20.10 -15.78
N VAL A 160 12.09 -20.84 -14.68
CA VAL A 160 11.37 -22.10 -14.44
C VAL A 160 9.86 -21.85 -14.38
N GLU A 161 9.41 -20.83 -13.65
CA GLU A 161 7.99 -20.50 -13.54
C GLU A 161 7.40 -19.94 -14.85
N LEU A 162 8.16 -19.13 -15.60
CA LEU A 162 7.75 -18.61 -16.91
C LEU A 162 7.63 -19.71 -17.98
N ARG A 163 8.48 -20.73 -17.93
CA ARG A 163 8.44 -21.88 -18.87
C ARG A 163 7.38 -22.91 -18.50
N SER A 164 6.68 -22.75 -17.37
CA SER A 164 5.57 -23.61 -16.98
C SER A 164 4.44 -23.56 -18.00
N GLU A 165 3.65 -24.63 -18.13
CA GLU A 165 2.40 -24.63 -18.91
C GLU A 165 1.22 -24.06 -18.12
N GLU A 166 1.39 -23.81 -16.82
CA GLU A 166 0.36 -23.29 -15.94
C GLU A 166 0.33 -21.75 -15.95
N GLY A 167 -0.76 -21.16 -16.46
CA GLY A 167 -0.91 -19.71 -16.55
C GLY A 167 -0.77 -18.97 -15.21
N LYS A 168 -1.17 -19.59 -14.08
CA LYS A 168 -0.99 -18.99 -12.74
C LYS A 168 0.48 -18.81 -12.37
N ARG A 169 1.34 -19.77 -12.73
CA ARG A 169 2.79 -19.73 -12.46
C ARG A 169 3.48 -18.69 -13.32
N GLN A 170 3.15 -18.68 -14.61
CA GLN A 170 3.61 -17.65 -15.55
C GLN A 170 3.21 -16.23 -15.08
N ALA A 171 1.94 -16.05 -14.71
CA ALA A 171 1.42 -14.77 -14.23
C ALA A 171 2.14 -14.30 -12.96
N ALA A 172 2.37 -15.18 -11.98
CA ALA A 172 3.07 -14.82 -10.75
C ALA A 172 4.51 -14.35 -11.02
N ALA A 173 5.23 -15.02 -11.92
CA ALA A 173 6.57 -14.62 -12.33
C ALA A 173 6.58 -13.26 -13.05
N LEU A 174 5.64 -13.05 -13.99
CA LEU A 174 5.48 -11.77 -14.70
C LEU A 174 5.09 -10.64 -13.75
N PHE A 175 4.18 -10.87 -12.82
CA PHE A 175 3.79 -9.86 -11.82
C PHE A 175 4.94 -9.45 -10.94
N LEU A 176 5.81 -10.39 -10.54
CA LEU A 176 6.99 -10.06 -9.78
C LEU A 176 7.99 -9.22 -10.60
N LEU A 177 8.28 -9.62 -11.84
CA LEU A 177 9.16 -8.85 -12.72
C LEU A 177 8.61 -7.43 -12.94
N ALA A 178 7.31 -7.30 -13.20
CA ALA A 178 6.64 -6.01 -13.35
C ALA A 178 6.72 -5.18 -12.06
N ALA A 179 6.52 -5.81 -10.90
CA ALA A 179 6.64 -5.14 -9.61
C ALA A 179 8.04 -4.59 -9.40
N ILE A 180 9.10 -5.36 -9.69
CA ILE A 180 10.51 -4.91 -9.59
C ILE A 180 10.78 -3.72 -10.53
N VAL A 181 10.41 -3.84 -11.81
CA VAL A 181 10.66 -2.80 -12.83
C VAL A 181 9.95 -1.49 -12.47
N ARG A 182 8.73 -1.56 -11.95
CA ARG A 182 7.93 -0.38 -11.56
C ARG A 182 8.53 0.41 -10.41
N ARG A 183 9.42 -0.16 -9.60
CA ARG A 183 10.01 0.55 -8.45
C ARG A 183 10.96 1.68 -8.89
N GLY A 184 11.53 1.60 -10.09
CA GLY A 184 12.26 2.73 -10.67
C GLY A 184 13.30 2.34 -11.71
N VAL A 185 13.81 3.36 -12.42
CA VAL A 185 14.73 3.22 -13.55
C VAL A 185 15.99 2.42 -13.19
N SER A 186 16.51 2.55 -11.96
CA SER A 186 17.69 1.78 -11.54
C SER A 186 17.43 0.27 -11.51
N LEU A 187 16.31 -0.16 -10.94
CA LEU A 187 15.93 -1.59 -10.88
C LEU A 187 15.53 -2.10 -12.28
N ALA A 188 14.81 -1.28 -13.05
CA ALA A 188 14.50 -1.58 -14.44
C ALA A 188 15.77 -1.81 -15.28
N SER A 189 16.81 -0.98 -15.10
CA SER A 189 18.09 -1.16 -15.78
C SER A 189 18.80 -2.45 -15.37
N GLU A 190 18.73 -2.85 -14.10
CA GLU A 190 19.28 -4.13 -13.65
C GLU A 190 18.54 -5.32 -14.26
N VAL A 191 17.22 -5.29 -14.28
CA VAL A 191 16.42 -6.31 -14.97
C VAL A 191 16.78 -6.36 -16.44
N ALA A 192 16.87 -5.21 -17.12
CA ALA A 192 17.21 -5.15 -18.54
C ALA A 192 18.60 -5.75 -18.87
N LYS A 193 19.55 -5.69 -17.93
CA LYS A 193 20.90 -6.27 -18.11
C LYS A 193 20.96 -7.77 -17.86
N ASN A 194 20.12 -8.30 -16.98
CA ASN A 194 20.21 -9.69 -16.52
C ASN A 194 19.11 -10.60 -17.11
N PHE A 195 17.99 -10.02 -17.55
CA PHE A 195 16.86 -10.76 -18.08
C PHE A 195 17.08 -11.17 -19.54
N ASP A 196 16.81 -12.44 -19.87
CA ASP A 196 16.86 -12.94 -21.24
C ASP A 196 15.54 -12.64 -21.98
N PHE A 197 15.52 -11.54 -22.73
CA PHE A 197 14.38 -11.18 -23.58
C PHE A 197 14.21 -12.06 -24.82
N LYS A 198 15.12 -13.02 -25.07
CA LYS A 198 15.02 -13.98 -26.18
C LYS A 198 14.37 -15.29 -25.77
N LEU A 199 13.84 -15.37 -24.55
CA LEU A 199 13.12 -16.55 -24.06
C LEU A 199 12.00 -16.96 -25.04
N PRO A 200 12.01 -18.21 -25.56
CA PRO A 200 11.02 -18.67 -26.54
C PRO A 200 9.57 -18.64 -26.06
N VAL A 201 9.35 -18.59 -24.75
CA VAL A 201 8.01 -18.51 -24.16
C VAL A 201 7.40 -17.11 -24.22
N LEU A 202 8.21 -16.05 -24.32
CA LEU A 202 7.72 -14.66 -24.25
C LEU A 202 6.73 -14.27 -25.36
N PRO A 203 6.92 -14.63 -26.64
CA PRO A 203 5.93 -14.35 -27.68
C PRO A 203 4.55 -14.97 -27.39
N LYS A 204 4.54 -16.17 -26.79
CA LYS A 204 3.29 -16.84 -26.39
C LYS A 204 2.59 -16.09 -25.26
N LEU A 205 3.35 -15.50 -24.34
CA LEU A 205 2.83 -14.75 -23.18
C LEU A 205 2.34 -13.35 -23.56
N SER A 206 2.84 -12.75 -24.64
CA SER A 206 2.41 -11.43 -25.10
C SER A 206 1.14 -11.46 -25.95
N GLY A 207 0.61 -12.64 -26.27
CA GLY A 207 -0.53 -12.80 -27.17
C GLY A 207 -0.20 -12.49 -28.64
N VAL A 208 1.09 -12.35 -28.98
CA VAL A 208 1.55 -12.15 -30.36
C VAL A 208 1.87 -13.53 -30.94
N GLN A 209 0.88 -14.13 -31.59
CA GLN A 209 1.04 -15.34 -32.39
C GLN A 209 1.08 -15.01 -33.88
#